data_AF-A0A661E801-F1
#
_entry.id   AF-A0A661E801-F1
#
_cell.length_a   1.000
_cell.length_b   1.000
_cell.length_c   1.000
_cell.angle_alpha   90.00
_cell.angle_beta   90.00
_cell.angle_gamma   90.00
#
_symmetry.space_group_name_H-M   'P 1'
#
loop_
_entity.id
_entity.type
_entity.pdbx_description
1 polymer ?
#
loop_
_entity_poly.entity_id
_entity_poly.type
_entity_poly.pdbx_seq_one_letter_code
_entity_poly.pdbx_strand_id
1 'polypeptide(L)' 'MALVANRRSVMNLFSSATCPQSHRVRMVLAEKGITVEILDVDVNQKPEDLIDLNP' A
#
# COMPACT_ATOMS: atom_id res chain seq x y z
N MET A 1 16.48 -18.98 7.23
CA MET A 1 16.93 -17.93 6.29
C MET A 1 15.71 -17.14 5.88
N ALA A 2 15.55 -15.92 6.38
CA ALA A 2 14.44 -15.07 5.98
C ALA A 2 14.64 -14.70 4.50
N LEU A 3 13.71 -15.12 3.66
CA LEU A 3 13.68 -14.75 2.25
C LEU A 3 13.53 -13.23 2.20
N VAL A 4 14.56 -12.56 1.69
CA VAL A 4 14.54 -11.14 1.39
C VAL A 4 13.33 -10.89 0.50
N ALA A 5 12.30 -10.26 1.04
CA ALA A 5 11.11 -9.86 0.31
C ALA A 5 11.55 -8.95 -0.84
N ASN A 6 11.55 -9.55 -2.04
CA ASN A 6 11.40 -8.94 -3.35
C ASN A 6 11.77 -7.45 -3.44
N ARG A 7 13.00 -7.15 -3.90
CA ARG A 7 13.42 -5.79 -4.28
C ARG A 7 12.71 -5.35 -5.58
N ARG A 8 11.39 -5.22 -5.57
CA ARG A 8 10.69 -4.46 -6.61
C ARG A 8 11.03 -2.99 -6.36
N SER A 9 11.57 -2.29 -7.36
CA SER A 9 11.84 -0.85 -7.28
C SER A 9 10.56 0.00 -7.37
N VAL A 10 9.40 -0.61 -7.12
CA VAL A 10 8.07 -0.02 -7.26
C VAL A 10 7.47 0.05 -5.86
N MET A 11 6.92 1.21 -5.54
CA MET A 11 6.29 1.47 -4.25
C MET A 11 4.97 0.70 -4.14
N ASN A 12 4.70 0.14 -2.96
CA ASN A 12 3.39 -0.42 -2.62
C ASN A 12 2.57 0.60 -1.82
N LEU A 13 1.28 0.75 -2.15
CA LEU A 13 0.32 1.52 -1.37
C LEU A 13 -0.78 0.60 -0.84
N PHE A 14 -0.77 0.35 0.47
CA PHE A 14 -1.90 -0.24 1.19
C PHE A 14 -3.03 0.77 1.30
N SER A 15 -4.15 0.52 0.63
CA SER A 15 -5.25 1.48 0.49
C SER A 15 -6.59 0.78 0.63
N SER A 16 -7.52 1.35 1.40
CA SER A 16 -8.92 0.90 1.38
C SER A 16 -9.74 1.73 0.39
N ALA A 17 -10.58 1.07 -0.41
CA ALA A 17 -11.42 1.74 -1.41
C ALA A 17 -12.38 2.79 -0.83
N THR A 18 -12.90 2.56 0.39
CA THR A 18 -13.90 3.41 1.04
C THR A 18 -13.30 4.44 2.00
N CYS A 19 -11.98 4.43 2.22
CA CYS A 19 -11.31 5.36 3.12
C CYS A 19 -10.98 6.69 2.42
N PRO A 20 -11.50 7.85 2.90
CA PRO A 20 -11.18 9.15 2.31
C PRO A 20 -9.70 9.52 2.37
N GLN A 21 -8.98 9.11 3.42
CA GLN A 21 -7.55 9.41 3.54
C GLN A 21 -6.73 8.61 2.51
N SER A 22 -7.06 7.34 2.29
CA SER A 22 -6.46 6.53 1.23
C SER A 22 -6.75 7.13 -0.15
N HIS A 23 -7.96 7.65 -0.37
CA HIS A 23 -8.32 8.32 -1.63
C HIS A 23 -7.47 9.56 -1.90
N ARG A 24 -7.22 10.42 -0.90
CA ARG A 24 -6.37 11.61 -1.06
C ARG A 24 -4.96 11.26 -1.52
N VAL A 25 -4.37 10.19 -0.96
CA VAL A 25 -3.04 9.72 -1.37
C VAL A 25 -3.06 9.21 -2.82
N ARG A 26 -4.08 8.43 -3.20
CA ARG A 26 -4.26 7.97 -4.59
C ARG A 26 -4.33 9.13 -5.59
N MET A 27 -5.06 10.20 -5.26
CA MET A 27 -5.14 11.39 -6.10
C MET A 27 -3.77 12.05 -6.31
N VAL A 28 -3.00 12.24 -5.24
CA VAL A 28 -1.67 12.87 -5.34
C VAL A 28 -0.67 12.00 -6.11
N LEU A 29 -0.71 10.68 -5.95
CA LEU A 29 0.16 9.77 -6.68
C LEU A 29 -0.16 9.75 -8.18
N ALA A 30 -1.46 9.76 -8.53
CA ALA A 30 -1.91 9.87 -9.91
C ALA A 30 -1.48 11.21 -10.53
N GLU A 31 -1.67 12.32 -9.82
CA GLU A 31 -1.26 13.67 -10.28
C GLU A 31 0.25 13.75 -10.53
N LYS A 32 1.06 13.10 -9.70
CA LYS A 32 2.52 13.08 -9.85
C LYS A 32 3.03 12.06 -10.87
N GLY A 33 2.15 11.24 -11.46
CA GLY A 33 2.54 10.17 -12.40
C GLY A 33 3.45 9.11 -11.78
N ILE A 34 3.39 8.90 -10.47
CA ILE A 34 4.25 7.93 -9.78
C ILE A 34 3.67 6.53 -9.95
N THR A 35 4.48 5.60 -10.46
CA THR A 35 4.09 4.19 -10.57
C THR A 35 4.04 3.55 -9.18
N VAL A 36 2.88 3.01 -8.82
CA VAL A 36 2.60 2.41 -7.52
C VAL A 36 1.73 1.17 -7.69
N GLU A 37 2.00 0.12 -6.91
CA GLU A 37 1.15 -1.07 -6.80
C GLU A 37 0.17 -0.84 -5.65
N ILE A 38 -1.14 -0.74 -5.96
CA ILE A 38 -2.18 -0.51 -4.95
C ILE A 38 -2.66 -1.86 -4.43
N LEU A 39 -2.49 -2.07 -3.13
CA LEU A 39 -2.95 -3.25 -2.42
C LEU A 39 -4.23 -2.88 -1.66
N ASP A 40 -5.36 -3.49 -2.03
CA ASP A 40 -6.63 -3.25 -1.34
C ASP A 40 -6.59 -3.87 0.06
N VAL A 41 -7.00 -3.10 1.06
CA VAL A 41 -6.95 -3.52 2.46
C VAL A 41 -8.36 -3.51 3.05
N ASP A 42 -8.77 -4.68 3.56
CA ASP A 42 -9.88 -4.79 4.49
C ASP A 42 -9.41 -4.38 5.89
N VAL A 43 -10.10 -3.43 6.51
CA VAL A 43 -9.77 -2.93 7.85
C VAL A 43 -9.94 -4.03 8.91
N ASN A 44 -10.85 -4.99 8.67
CA ASN A 44 -11.13 -6.11 9.55
C ASN A 44 -10.12 -7.26 9.36
N GLN A 45 -9.45 -7.32 8.22
CA GLN A 45 -8.49 -8.37 7.89
C GLN A 45 -7.26 -7.74 7.21
N LYS A 46 -6.40 -7.14 8.04
CA LYS A 46 -5.19 -6.48 7.56
C LYS A 46 -4.15 -7.53 7.12
N PRO A 47 -3.42 -7.32 6.01
CA PRO A 47 -2.31 -8.16 5.60
C PRO A 47 -1.21 -8.21 6.67
N GLU A 48 -0.52 -9.34 6.80
CA GLU A 48 0.61 -9.53 7.72
C GLU A 48 1.72 -8.50 7.47
N ASP A 49 2.09 -8.28 6.20
CA ASP A 49 3.06 -7.26 5.79
C ASP A 49 2.70 -5.85 6.30
N LEU A 50 1.41 -5.50 6.31
CA LEU A 50 0.97 -4.19 6.80
C LEU A 50 1.13 -4.10 8.32
N ILE A 51 0.84 -5.18 9.05
CA ILE A 51 0.97 -5.22 10.51
C ILE A 51 2.46 -5.14 10.91
N ASP A 52 3.32 -5.86 10.21
CA ASP A 52 4.75 -5.90 10.51
C ASP A 52 5.45 -4.56 10.22
N LEU A 53 5.03 -3.85 9.16
CA LEU A 53 5.61 -2.57 8.74
C LEU A 53 4.99 -1.35 9.44
N ASN A 54 3.77 -1.47 9.97
CA ASN A 54 3.01 -0.38 10.57
C ASN A 54 2.47 -0.80 11.96
N PRO A 55 3.27 -0.60 13.03
CA PRO A 55 2.93 -1.01 14.39
C PRO A 55 1.70 -0.29 14.98
#